data_AF-A0A7S3YIG5-F1
#
_entry.id   AF-A0A7S3YIG5-F1
#
_cell.length_a   1.000
_cell.length_b   1.000
_cell.length_c   1.000
_cell.angle_alpha   90.00
_cell.angle_beta   90.00
_cell.angle_gamma   90.00
#
_symmetry.space_group_name_H-M   'P 1'
#
loop_
_entity.id
_entity.type
_entity.pdbx_description
1 polymer ?
#
loop_
_entity_poly.entity_id
_entity_poly.type
_entity_poly.pdbx_seq_one_letter_code
_entity_poly.pdbx_strand_id
1 'polypeptide(L)'
;LRSEPGSPGKKDRGRSIRSRQASLTQKTQGKQLSKGEKRIKFLNESGINDFASCIRQNPAHLRAYLLSAELFIAGKEWENASNVYEQASALDPFNEIALNNKAALRMRSRRFAAARADLDRALAGGGGSAASHYNRGLARFA
;
A
#
# COMPACT_ATOMS: atom_id res chain seq x y z
N LEU A 1 -18.61 42.06 -59.93
CA LEU A 1 -18.37 41.84 -58.48
C LEU A 1 -18.27 40.34 -58.26
N ARG A 2 -17.05 39.80 -58.19
CA ARG A 2 -16.81 38.35 -58.01
C ARG A 2 -16.22 38.16 -56.61
N SER A 3 -17.00 37.56 -55.72
CA SER A 3 -16.61 37.26 -54.34
C SER A 3 -15.92 35.89 -54.31
N GLU A 4 -14.64 35.85 -53.96
CA GLU A 4 -13.91 34.59 -53.73
C GLU A 4 -14.39 33.91 -52.43
N PRO A 5 -14.55 32.58 -52.38
CA PRO A 5 -14.95 31.87 -51.17
C PRO A 5 -13.75 31.72 -50.22
N GLY A 6 -13.89 32.23 -48.99
CA GLY A 6 -12.87 32.15 -47.95
C GLY A 6 -12.52 30.71 -47.58
N SER A 7 -11.24 30.35 -47.74
CA SER A 7 -10.68 29.03 -47.44
C SER A 7 -10.94 28.58 -45.98
N PRO A 8 -11.73 27.51 -45.74
CA PRO A 8 -11.87 26.91 -44.42
C PRO A 8 -10.69 25.96 -44.21
N GLY A 9 -9.68 26.31 -43.41
CA GLY A 9 -8.55 25.37 -43.31
C GLY A 9 -7.51 25.50 -42.21
N LYS A 10 -7.34 26.63 -41.53
CA LYS A 10 -6.21 26.79 -40.60
C LYS A 10 -6.57 26.64 -39.11
N LYS A 11 -7.75 27.10 -38.68
CA LYS A 11 -8.16 27.01 -37.26
C LYS A 11 -8.57 25.59 -36.81
N ASP A 12 -9.18 24.81 -37.70
CA ASP A 12 -9.73 23.49 -37.35
C ASP A 12 -8.66 22.39 -37.30
N ARG A 13 -7.63 22.47 -38.17
CA ARG A 13 -6.48 21.55 -38.17
C ARG A 13 -5.66 21.63 -36.87
N GLY A 14 -5.48 22.83 -36.32
CA GLY A 14 -4.75 23.04 -35.07
C GLY A 14 -5.48 22.53 -33.81
N ARG A 15 -6.81 22.40 -33.87
CA ARG A 15 -7.64 21.76 -32.82
C ARG A 15 -7.55 20.23 -32.93
N SER A 16 -7.64 19.70 -34.15
CA SER A 16 -7.55 18.26 -34.46
C SER A 16 -6.17 17.65 -34.13
N ILE A 17 -5.08 18.38 -34.39
CA ILE A 17 -3.73 17.91 -34.01
C ILE A 17 -3.55 17.92 -32.49
N ARG A 18 -4.05 18.95 -31.79
CA ARG A 18 -3.98 19.01 -30.32
C ARG A 18 -4.80 17.92 -29.65
N SER A 19 -6.01 17.62 -30.14
CA SER A 19 -6.83 16.53 -29.60
C SER A 19 -6.21 15.16 -29.87
N ARG A 20 -5.63 14.94 -31.07
CA ARG A 20 -4.87 13.72 -31.37
C ARG A 20 -3.63 13.59 -30.50
N GLN A 21 -2.85 14.67 -30.34
CA GLN A 21 -1.66 14.66 -29.50
C GLN A 21 -2.02 14.38 -28.03
N ALA A 22 -3.09 14.98 -27.51
CA ALA A 22 -3.60 14.70 -26.16
C ALA A 22 -4.07 13.25 -26.00
N SER A 23 -4.75 12.68 -27.00
CA SER A 23 -5.17 11.27 -26.97
C SER A 23 -3.98 10.31 -27.02
N LEU A 24 -2.94 10.64 -27.78
CA LEU A 24 -1.69 9.87 -27.88
C LEU A 24 -0.89 9.93 -26.59
N THR A 25 -0.79 11.10 -25.96
CA THR A 25 -0.13 11.24 -24.66
C THR A 25 -0.90 10.49 -23.58
N GLN A 26 -2.23 10.58 -23.55
CA GLN A 26 -3.06 9.86 -22.58
C GLN A 26 -2.94 8.33 -22.76
N LYS A 27 -2.94 7.83 -24.00
CA LYS A 27 -2.72 6.41 -24.32
C LYS A 27 -1.31 5.94 -23.94
N THR A 28 -0.30 6.79 -24.13
CA THR A 28 1.09 6.49 -23.76
C THR A 28 1.27 6.49 -22.25
N GLN A 29 0.68 7.44 -21.54
CA GLN A 29 0.67 7.51 -20.07
C GLN A 29 0.00 6.27 -19.47
N GLY A 30 -1.16 5.84 -19.99
CA GLY A 30 -1.81 4.60 -19.55
C GLY A 30 -0.94 3.36 -19.77
N LYS A 31 -0.20 3.29 -20.89
CA LYS A 31 0.74 2.19 -21.14
C LYS A 31 1.91 2.18 -20.16
N GLN A 32 2.46 3.33 -19.80
CA GLN A 32 3.55 3.42 -18.81
C GLN A 32 3.05 3.11 -17.40
N LEU A 33 1.85 3.58 -17.03
CA LEU A 33 1.21 3.26 -15.76
C LEU A 33 1.03 1.74 -15.60
N SER A 34 0.44 1.08 -16.60
CA SER A 34 0.24 -0.38 -16.58
C SER A 34 1.56 -1.16 -16.49
N LYS A 35 2.63 -0.66 -17.13
CA LYS A 35 3.97 -1.26 -16.98
C LYS A 35 4.49 -1.11 -15.54
N GLY A 36 4.33 0.07 -14.95
CA GLY A 36 4.71 0.33 -13.56
C GLY A 36 3.98 -0.58 -12.58
N GLU A 37 2.66 -0.72 -12.71
CA GLU A 37 1.83 -1.60 -11.88
C GLU A 37 2.28 -3.06 -11.95
N LYS A 38 2.55 -3.56 -13.16
CA LYS A 38 3.10 -4.92 -13.35
C LYS A 38 4.45 -5.09 -12.68
N ARG A 39 5.32 -4.08 -12.77
CA ARG A 39 6.64 -4.11 -12.13
C ARG A 39 6.52 -4.10 -10.62
N ILE A 40 5.65 -3.27 -10.05
CA ILE A 40 5.38 -3.22 -8.60
C ILE A 40 4.87 -4.58 -8.13
N LYS A 41 3.89 -5.16 -8.84
CA LYS A 41 3.36 -6.49 -8.50
C LYS A 41 4.46 -7.55 -8.49
N PHE A 42 5.27 -7.61 -9.54
CA PHE A 42 6.39 -8.55 -9.63
C PHE A 42 7.42 -8.36 -8.50
N LEU A 43 7.77 -7.11 -8.17
CA LEU A 43 8.71 -6.81 -7.10
C LEU A 43 8.14 -7.18 -5.72
N ASN A 44 6.84 -6.96 -5.49
CA ASN A 44 6.18 -7.39 -4.26
C ASN A 44 6.24 -8.92 -4.12
N GLU A 45 5.87 -9.67 -5.16
CA GLU A 45 5.92 -11.14 -5.16
C GLU A 45 7.34 -11.66 -4.94
N SER A 46 8.34 -11.06 -5.60
CA SER A 46 9.75 -11.39 -5.40
C SER A 46 10.18 -11.15 -3.95
N GLY A 47 9.87 -9.96 -3.39
CA GLY A 47 10.24 -9.62 -2.03
C GLY A 47 9.59 -10.53 -0.98
N ILE A 48 8.33 -10.94 -1.19
CA ILE A 48 7.65 -11.90 -0.32
C ILE A 48 8.41 -13.24 -0.31
N ASN A 49 8.86 -13.72 -1.47
CA ASN A 49 9.63 -14.97 -1.57
C ASN A 49 11.00 -14.87 -0.89
N ASP A 50 11.68 -13.72 -1.02
CA ASP A 50 12.97 -13.47 -0.38
C ASP A 50 12.83 -13.47 1.14
N PHE A 51 11.82 -12.78 1.69
CA PHE A 51 11.56 -12.80 3.14
C PHE A 51 11.09 -14.17 3.63
N ALA A 52 10.31 -14.91 2.85
CA ALA A 52 9.94 -16.28 3.18
C ALA A 52 11.17 -17.19 3.26
N SER A 53 12.17 -16.99 2.39
CA SER A 53 13.46 -17.69 2.49
C SER A 53 14.23 -17.33 3.75
N CYS A 54 14.28 -16.04 4.10
CA CYS A 54 14.90 -15.56 5.34
C CYS A 54 14.24 -16.20 6.58
N ILE A 55 12.90 -16.23 6.61
CA ILE A 55 12.12 -16.86 7.69
C ILE A 55 12.39 -18.36 7.79
N ARG A 56 12.49 -19.09 6.67
CA ARG A 56 12.85 -20.52 6.68
C ARG A 56 14.24 -20.78 7.27
N GLN A 57 15.21 -19.91 6.95
CA GLN A 57 16.58 -20.04 7.44
C GLN A 57 16.72 -19.62 8.91
N ASN A 58 15.99 -18.59 9.33
CA ASN A 58 15.94 -18.13 10.71
C ASN A 58 14.49 -17.78 11.10
N PRO A 59 13.76 -18.73 11.69
CA PRO A 59 12.37 -18.52 12.11
C PRO A 59 12.18 -17.43 13.18
N ALA A 60 13.25 -17.02 13.87
CA ALA A 60 13.24 -15.96 14.88
C ALA A 60 13.58 -14.57 14.30
N HIS A 61 13.76 -14.44 12.98
CA HIS A 61 14.14 -13.19 12.34
C HIS A 61 12.95 -12.21 12.23
N LEU A 62 12.62 -11.52 13.33
CA LEU A 62 11.48 -10.61 13.46
C LEU A 62 11.34 -9.63 12.30
N ARG A 63 12.45 -8.99 11.89
CA ARG A 63 12.44 -7.98 10.81
C ARG A 63 11.98 -8.55 9.46
N ALA A 64 12.18 -9.85 9.21
CA ALA A 64 11.71 -10.48 7.98
C ALA A 64 10.19 -10.62 7.98
N TYR A 65 9.58 -10.96 9.12
CA TYR A 65 8.12 -10.95 9.27
C TYR A 65 7.53 -9.55 9.12
N LEU A 66 8.13 -8.54 9.76
CA LEU A 66 7.64 -7.15 9.64
C LEU A 66 7.61 -6.66 8.19
N LEU A 67 8.72 -6.84 7.46
CA LEU A 67 8.83 -6.44 6.06
C LEU A 67 7.95 -7.30 5.13
N SER A 68 7.81 -8.60 5.40
CA SER A 68 6.91 -9.48 4.66
C SER A 68 5.45 -9.04 4.81
N ALA A 69 5.02 -8.70 6.02
CA ALA A 69 3.67 -8.21 6.28
C ALA A 69 3.42 -6.86 5.58
N GLU A 70 4.40 -5.95 5.55
CA GLU A 70 4.30 -4.69 4.81
C GLU A 70 4.12 -4.91 3.30
N LEU A 71 4.79 -5.90 2.70
CA LEU A 71 4.56 -6.25 1.30
C LEU A 71 3.16 -6.82 1.05
N PHE A 72 2.63 -7.64 1.96
CA PHE A 72 1.24 -8.10 1.89
C PHE A 72 0.24 -6.95 2.02
N ILE A 73 0.50 -5.97 2.90
CA ILE A 73 -0.29 -4.73 2.99
C ILE A 73 -0.26 -3.97 1.65
N ALA A 74 0.91 -3.81 1.05
CA ALA A 74 1.05 -3.13 -0.25
C ALA A 74 0.31 -3.88 -1.38
N GLY A 75 0.28 -5.22 -1.31
CA GLY A 75 -0.50 -6.09 -2.20
C GLY A 75 -2.01 -6.13 -1.89
N LYS A 76 -2.47 -5.47 -0.82
CA LYS A 76 -3.85 -5.54 -0.29
C LYS A 76 -4.25 -6.95 0.14
N GLU A 77 -3.28 -7.79 0.49
CA GLU A 77 -3.47 -9.15 1.00
C GLU A 77 -3.60 -9.13 2.52
N TRP A 78 -4.71 -8.58 3.00
CA TRP A 78 -4.92 -8.26 4.42
C TRP A 78 -4.87 -9.48 5.36
N GLU A 79 -5.36 -10.62 4.90
CA GLU A 79 -5.38 -11.86 5.69
C GLU A 79 -3.96 -12.44 5.86
N ASN A 80 -3.18 -12.47 4.77
CA ASN A 80 -1.78 -12.87 4.82
C ASN A 80 -0.97 -11.93 5.72
N ALA A 81 -1.16 -10.60 5.58
CA ALA A 81 -0.53 -9.63 6.47
C ALA A 81 -0.92 -9.86 7.95
N SER A 82 -2.19 -10.16 8.23
CA SER A 82 -2.66 -10.46 9.59
C SER A 82 -1.95 -11.68 10.17
N ASN A 83 -1.83 -12.76 9.40
CA ASN A 83 -1.16 -13.98 9.85
C ASN A 83 0.33 -13.75 10.13
N VAL A 84 1.01 -12.99 9.27
CA VAL A 84 2.43 -12.66 9.46
C VAL A 84 2.64 -11.75 10.67
N TYR A 85 1.75 -10.76 10.91
CA TYR A 85 1.83 -9.94 12.11
C TYR A 85 1.49 -10.70 13.40
N GLU A 86 0.60 -11.70 13.36
CA GLU A 86 0.38 -12.61 14.49
C GLU A 86 1.68 -13.33 14.85
N GLN A 87 2.39 -13.87 13.85
CA GLN A 87 3.70 -14.52 14.04
C GLN A 87 4.76 -13.55 14.56
N ALA A 88 4.88 -12.34 13.99
CA ALA A 88 5.80 -11.31 14.47
C ALA A 88 5.53 -10.94 15.95
N SER A 89 4.26 -10.78 16.32
CA SER A 89 3.87 -10.47 17.70
C SER A 89 4.04 -11.65 18.67
N ALA A 90 4.15 -12.88 18.17
CA ALA A 90 4.49 -14.02 19.00
C ALA A 90 6.00 -14.10 19.27
N LEU A 91 6.83 -13.67 18.31
CA LEU A 91 8.29 -13.60 18.47
C LEU A 91 8.73 -12.48 19.40
N ASP A 92 8.13 -11.29 19.26
CA ASP A 92 8.33 -10.16 20.16
C ASP A 92 6.97 -9.63 20.61
N PRO A 93 6.49 -10.06 21.80
CA PRO A 93 5.20 -9.67 22.34
C PRO A 93 5.00 -8.19 22.60
N PHE A 94 6.07 -7.38 22.60
CA PHE A 94 6.02 -5.95 22.90
C PHE A 94 6.45 -5.09 21.71
N ASN A 95 6.71 -5.70 20.55
CA ASN A 95 7.15 -4.97 19.37
C ASN A 95 6.10 -3.94 18.92
N GLU A 96 6.43 -2.66 19.01
CA GLU A 96 5.50 -1.59 18.67
C GLU A 96 5.04 -1.68 17.20
N ILE A 97 5.96 -1.95 16.27
CA ILE A 97 5.63 -1.99 14.84
C ILE A 97 4.67 -3.15 14.54
N ALA A 98 4.96 -4.34 15.06
CA ALA A 98 4.08 -5.51 14.88
C ALA A 98 2.69 -5.24 15.45
N LEU A 99 2.61 -4.78 16.69
CA LEU A 99 1.35 -4.59 17.42
C LEU A 99 0.52 -3.43 16.84
N ASN A 100 1.15 -2.32 16.46
CA ASN A 100 0.44 -1.19 15.87
C ASN A 100 -0.18 -1.55 14.51
N ASN A 101 0.57 -2.25 13.65
CA ASN A 101 0.06 -2.67 12.33
C ASN A 101 -0.97 -3.79 12.44
N LYS A 102 -0.79 -4.73 13.37
CA LYS A 102 -1.79 -5.75 13.73
C LYS A 102 -3.09 -5.12 14.25
N ALA A 103 -2.99 -4.11 15.09
CA ALA A 103 -4.14 -3.36 15.57
C ALA A 103 -4.86 -2.64 14.42
N ALA A 104 -4.14 -2.01 13.49
CA ALA A 104 -4.72 -1.39 12.31
C ALA A 104 -5.51 -2.40 11.45
N LEU A 105 -4.97 -3.61 11.23
CA LEU A 105 -5.69 -4.69 10.56
C LEU A 105 -6.94 -5.14 11.32
N ARG A 106 -6.85 -5.28 12.64
CA ARG A 106 -7.99 -5.64 13.49
C ARG A 106 -9.08 -4.56 13.47
N MET A 107 -8.72 -3.27 13.45
CA MET A 107 -9.65 -2.15 13.30
C MET A 107 -10.35 -2.18 11.94
N ARG A 108 -9.62 -2.49 10.86
CA ARG A 108 -10.19 -2.69 9.53
C ARG A 108 -11.25 -3.81 9.53
N SER A 109 -11.03 -4.86 10.32
CA SER A 109 -12.00 -5.94 10.53
C SER A 109 -12.98 -5.69 11.69
N ARG A 110 -13.12 -4.44 12.17
CA ARG A 110 -14.01 -4.02 13.28
C ARG A 110 -13.79 -4.74 14.62
N ARG A 111 -12.60 -5.31 14.84
CA ARG A 111 -12.19 -5.95 16.09
C ARG A 111 -11.53 -4.94 17.02
N PHE A 112 -12.26 -3.89 17.40
CA PHE A 112 -11.72 -2.73 18.14
C PHE A 112 -11.17 -3.08 19.52
N ALA A 113 -11.84 -3.96 20.27
CA ALA A 113 -11.35 -4.42 21.57
C ALA A 113 -9.99 -5.12 21.47
N ALA A 114 -9.81 -5.98 20.46
CA ALA A 114 -8.55 -6.68 20.21
C ALA A 114 -7.45 -5.73 19.74
N ALA A 115 -7.79 -4.75 18.89
CA ALA A 115 -6.86 -3.71 18.45
C ALA A 115 -6.36 -2.85 19.62
N ARG A 116 -7.28 -2.42 20.50
CA ARG A 116 -6.93 -1.68 21.70
C ARG A 116 -5.98 -2.48 22.60
N ALA A 117 -6.23 -3.77 22.79
CA ALA A 117 -5.38 -4.63 23.60
C ALA A 117 -3.95 -4.74 23.03
N ASP A 118 -3.79 -4.84 21.70
CA ASP A 118 -2.47 -4.85 21.06
C ASP A 118 -1.76 -3.51 21.25
N LEU A 119 -2.47 -2.37 21.12
CA LEU A 119 -1.91 -1.03 21.29
C LEU A 119 -1.53 -0.73 22.74
N ASP A 120 -2.36 -1.15 23.70
CA ASP A 120 -2.04 -1.07 25.12
C ASP A 120 -0.75 -1.88 25.44
N ARG A 121 -0.58 -3.04 24.79
CA ARG A 121 0.65 -3.85 24.92
C ARG A 121 1.88 -3.19 24.29
N ALA A 122 1.72 -2.57 23.11
CA ALA A 122 2.81 -1.83 22.46
C ALA A 122 3.33 -0.70 23.35
N LEU A 123 2.42 0.04 23.98
CA LEU A 123 2.76 1.12 24.92
C LEU A 123 3.41 0.58 26.20
N ALA A 124 2.95 -0.55 26.73
CA ALA A 124 3.55 -1.19 27.89
C ALA A 124 5.00 -1.64 27.64
N GLY A 125 5.35 -1.95 26.39
CA GLY A 125 6.70 -2.29 25.95
C GLY A 125 7.68 -1.11 25.87
N GLY A 126 7.26 0.10 26.24
CA GLY A 126 8.04 1.33 26.03
C GLY A 126 7.87 1.92 24.62
N GLY A 127 6.99 1.34 23.80
CA GLY A 127 6.51 1.98 22.58
C GLY A 127 5.68 3.24 22.90
N GLY A 128 5.49 4.11 21.92
CA GLY A 128 4.87 5.41 22.18
C GLY A 128 4.83 6.35 20.98
N SER A 129 4.96 5.81 19.76
CA SER A 129 4.87 6.62 18.55
C SER A 129 3.52 7.32 18.46
N ALA A 130 3.51 8.46 17.77
CA ALA A 130 2.29 9.19 17.47
C ALA A 130 1.24 8.30 16.80
N ALA A 131 1.67 7.34 15.96
CA ALA A 131 0.79 6.36 15.31
C ALA A 131 0.10 5.45 16.33
N SER A 132 0.84 4.90 17.31
CA SER A 132 0.27 4.04 18.36
C SER A 132 -0.76 4.78 19.21
N HIS A 133 -0.47 6.03 19.61
CA HIS A 133 -1.42 6.85 20.36
C HIS A 133 -2.66 7.21 19.54
N TYR A 134 -2.48 7.58 18.27
CA TYR A 134 -3.57 7.88 17.34
C TYR A 134 -4.49 6.66 17.14
N ASN A 135 -3.91 5.51 16.80
CA ASN A 135 -4.65 4.27 16.58
C ASN A 135 -5.38 3.82 17.85
N ARG A 136 -4.80 4.05 19.03
CA ARG A 136 -5.45 3.72 20.31
C ARG A 136 -6.64 4.62 20.58
N GLY A 137 -6.53 5.91 20.27
CA GLY A 137 -7.66 6.83 20.30
C GLY A 137 -8.78 6.34 19.39
N LEU A 138 -8.45 6.06 18.12
CA LEU A 138 -9.42 5.59 17.13
C LEU A 138 -10.09 4.27 17.55
N ALA A 139 -9.34 3.32 18.11
CA ALA A 139 -9.89 2.05 18.62
C ALA A 139 -10.77 2.21 19.89
N ARG A 140 -10.73 3.35 20.59
CA ARG A 140 -11.60 3.63 21.74
C ARG A 140 -12.93 4.27 21.35
N PHE A 141 -12.97 5.00 20.23
CA PHE A 141 -14.16 5.73 19.78
C PHE A 141 -15.08 4.91 18.86
N ALA A 142 -14.62 3.78 18.35
CA ALA A 142 -15.35 2.90 17.41
C ALA A 142 -16.00 1.71 18.11
#